data_AF-A0A151WNW4-F1
#
_entry.id   AF-A0A151WNW4-F1
#
_cell.length_a   1.000
_cell.length_b   1.000
_cell.length_c   1.000
_cell.angle_alpha   90.00
_cell.angle_beta   90.00
_cell.angle_gamma   90.00
#
_symmetry.space_group_name_H-M   'P 1'
#
loop_
_entity.id
_entity.type
_entity.pdbx_description
1 polymer ?
#
loop_
_entity_poly.entity_id
_entity_poly.type
_entity_poly.pdbx_seq_one_letter_code
_entity_poly.pdbx_strand_id
1 'polypeptide(L)'
;MITPKDTTGKIQPLDVYGFRIWKNFAKRFSDTVLLLESNINLHERNNIIKLQSLIHNQLSSPRYHNLFKYSWFKSGYTNERPEEFENPVELRFYLVLTKVQQYVISKVAVI
;
A
#
# COMPACT_ATOMS: atom_id res chain seq x y z
N MET A 1 -8.61 7.81 28.86
CA MET A 1 -7.22 8.22 28.54
C MET A 1 -7.29 9.40 27.59
N ILE A 2 -6.78 10.57 27.98
CA ILE A 2 -6.76 11.76 27.13
C ILE A 2 -5.33 11.88 26.59
N THR A 3 -5.13 11.66 25.30
CA THR A 3 -3.85 11.93 24.64
C THR A 3 -3.78 13.42 24.30
N PRO A 4 -2.67 14.11 24.61
CA PRO A 4 -2.49 15.50 24.20
C PRO A 4 -2.58 15.65 22.68
N LYS A 5 -2.99 16.83 22.20
CA LYS A 5 -3.09 17.12 20.77
C LYS A 5 -1.74 16.85 20.08
N ASP A 6 -1.79 16.31 18.86
CA ASP A 6 -0.62 15.92 18.04
C ASP A 6 0.23 14.75 18.55
N THR A 7 -0.13 14.13 19.68
CA THR A 7 0.60 12.98 20.23
C THR A 7 0.51 11.76 19.33
N THR A 8 -0.66 11.49 18.74
CA THR A 8 -0.86 10.32 17.87
C THR A 8 0.02 10.38 16.62
N GLY A 9 0.12 11.54 15.97
CA GLY A 9 0.97 11.69 14.78
C GLY A 9 2.46 11.55 15.10
N LYS A 10 2.87 11.95 16.31
CA LYS A 10 4.23 11.73 16.80
C LYS A 10 4.50 10.23 17.06
N ILE A 11 3.63 9.55 17.81
CA ILE A 11 3.81 8.13 18.12
C ILE A 11 3.70 7.25 16.87
N GLN A 12 2.86 7.63 15.91
CA GLN A 12 2.60 6.85 14.70
C GLN A 12 2.78 7.71 13.44
N PRO A 13 4.04 7.99 13.03
CA PRO A 13 4.30 8.87 11.89
C PRO A 13 3.65 8.37 10.60
N LEU A 14 3.61 7.04 10.42
CA LEU A 14 2.98 6.40 9.26
C LEU A 14 1.47 6.68 9.16
N ASP A 15 0.75 6.84 10.28
CA ASP A 15 -0.68 7.18 10.26
C ASP A 15 -0.93 8.61 9.74
N VAL A 16 0.08 9.48 9.79
CA VAL A 16 -0.02 10.87 9.32
C VAL A 16 -0.08 10.94 7.78
N TYR A 17 0.49 9.97 7.07
CA TYR A 17 0.46 9.93 5.61
C TYR A 17 0.56 8.52 4.98
N GLY A 18 1.60 7.74 5.31
CA GLY A 18 1.91 6.46 4.66
C GLY A 18 0.75 5.46 4.64
N PHE A 19 0.03 5.27 5.76
CA PHE A 19 -1.07 4.31 5.81
C PHE A 19 -2.32 4.75 5.03
N ARG A 20 -2.52 6.05 4.80
CA ARG A 20 -3.59 6.52 3.91
C ARG A 20 -3.35 6.02 2.48
N ILE A 21 -2.12 6.12 2.01
CA ILE A 21 -1.71 5.62 0.70
C ILE A 21 -1.85 4.10 0.63
N TRP A 22 -1.40 3.40 1.66
CA TRP A 22 -1.55 1.94 1.76
C TRP A 22 -3.00 1.48 1.63
N LYS A 23 -3.92 2.10 2.39
CA LYS A 23 -5.35 1.78 2.36
C LYS A 23 -5.97 2.07 1.00
N ASN A 24 -5.64 3.19 0.37
CA ASN A 24 -6.14 3.52 -0.96
C ASN A 24 -5.67 2.52 -2.01
N PHE A 25 -4.40 2.09 -1.93
CA PHE A 25 -3.84 1.08 -2.82
C PHE A 25 -4.50 -0.29 -2.61
N ALA A 26 -4.69 -0.70 -1.35
CA ALA A 26 -5.39 -1.94 -0.99
C ALA A 26 -6.84 -1.97 -1.49
N LYS A 27 -7.56 -0.86 -1.33
CA LYS A 27 -8.92 -0.71 -1.83
C LYS A 27 -8.98 -0.86 -3.34
N ARG A 28 -8.16 -0.10 -4.08
CA ARG A 28 -8.11 -0.16 -5.55
C ARG A 28 -7.75 -1.57 -6.05
N PHE A 29 -6.88 -2.28 -5.34
CA PHE A 29 -6.55 -3.68 -5.64
C PHE A 29 -7.74 -4.59 -5.48
N SER A 30 -8.40 -4.50 -4.33
CA SER A 30 -9.55 -5.33 -4.00
C SER A 30 -10.69 -5.09 -5.00
N ASP A 31 -10.98 -3.83 -5.32
CA ASP A 31 -12.00 -3.43 -6.31
C ASP A 31 -11.67 -4.00 -7.70
N THR A 32 -10.39 -3.99 -8.09
CA THR A 32 -9.94 -4.55 -9.38
C THR A 32 -10.08 -6.07 -9.43
N VAL A 33 -9.70 -6.77 -8.35
CA VAL A 33 -9.86 -8.23 -8.27
C VAL A 33 -11.33 -8.62 -8.31
N LEU A 34 -12.19 -7.92 -7.57
CA LEU A 34 -13.63 -8.16 -7.59
C LEU A 34 -14.25 -7.94 -8.97
N LEU A 35 -13.73 -6.96 -9.73
CA LEU A 35 -14.19 -6.67 -11.09
C LEU A 35 -13.74 -7.73 -12.11
N LEU A 36 -12.52 -8.26 -11.98
CA LEU A 36 -11.90 -9.14 -12.99
C LEU A 36 -12.07 -10.63 -12.68
N GLU A 37 -12.13 -11.01 -11.41
CA GLU A 37 -12.05 -12.41 -10.95
C GLU A 37 -13.15 -12.68 -9.91
N SER A 38 -14.36 -13.01 -10.37
CA SER A 38 -15.53 -13.23 -9.50
C SER A 38 -15.40 -14.44 -8.56
N ASN A 39 -14.42 -15.31 -8.79
CA ASN A 39 -14.23 -16.57 -8.06
C ASN A 39 -13.26 -16.45 -6.87
N ILE A 40 -12.62 -15.30 -6.66
CA ILE A 40 -11.67 -15.11 -5.56
C ILE A 40 -12.39 -14.55 -4.33
N ASN A 41 -12.38 -15.30 -3.22
CA ASN A 41 -12.84 -14.80 -1.94
C ASN A 41 -11.76 -13.98 -1.22
N LEU A 42 -11.83 -12.65 -1.34
CA LEU A 42 -10.90 -11.73 -0.68
C LEU A 42 -11.03 -11.69 0.86
N HIS A 43 -12.08 -12.27 1.43
CA HIS A 43 -12.27 -12.35 2.88
C HIS A 43 -11.58 -13.57 3.51
N GLU A 44 -11.07 -14.50 2.70
CA GLU A 44 -10.29 -15.63 3.21
C GLU A 44 -8.93 -15.15 3.74
N ARG A 45 -8.53 -15.64 4.92
CA ARG A 45 -7.27 -15.26 5.58
C ARG A 45 -6.05 -15.37 4.66
N ASN A 46 -5.94 -16.44 3.88
CA ASN A 46 -4.83 -16.65 2.96
C ASN A 46 -4.78 -15.58 1.87
N ASN A 47 -5.94 -15.20 1.32
CA ASN A 47 -6.04 -14.19 0.27
C ASN A 47 -5.77 -12.79 0.81
N ILE A 48 -6.19 -12.50 2.05
CA ILE A 48 -5.83 -11.26 2.75
C ILE A 48 -4.31 -11.16 2.92
N ILE A 49 -3.65 -12.23 3.38
CA ILE A 49 -2.18 -12.25 3.56
C ILE A 49 -1.48 -12.07 2.20
N LYS A 50 -1.91 -12.79 1.15
CA LYS A 50 -1.37 -12.65 -0.21
C LYS A 50 -1.53 -11.21 -0.71
N LEU A 51 -2.70 -10.61 -0.53
CA LEU A 51 -2.97 -9.23 -0.90
C LEU A 51 -2.03 -8.25 -0.18
N GLN A 52 -1.91 -8.35 1.14
CA GLN A 52 -1.01 -7.48 1.91
C GLN A 52 0.46 -7.67 1.51
N SER A 53 0.90 -8.91 1.25
CA SER A 53 2.25 -9.20 0.78
C SER A 53 2.54 -8.57 -0.59
N LEU A 54 1.58 -8.60 -1.53
CA LEU A 54 1.72 -7.95 -2.83
C LEU A 54 1.82 -6.43 -2.70
N ILE A 55 0.97 -5.83 -1.87
CA ILE A 55 0.98 -4.39 -1.60
C ILE A 55 2.30 -3.98 -0.96
N HIS A 56 2.77 -4.75 0.03
CA HIS A 56 4.05 -4.54 0.68
C HIS A 56 5.19 -4.58 -0.34
N ASN A 57 5.30 -5.65 -1.12
CA ASN A 57 6.35 -5.80 -2.12
C ASN A 57 6.36 -4.64 -3.13
N GLN A 58 5.18 -4.18 -3.57
CA GLN A 58 5.07 -3.05 -4.49
C GLN A 58 5.54 -1.74 -3.84
N LEU A 59 5.11 -1.47 -2.61
CA LEU A 59 5.42 -0.23 -1.89
C LEU A 59 6.83 -0.23 -1.28
N SER A 60 7.48 -1.38 -1.14
CA SER A 60 8.90 -1.51 -0.77
C SER A 60 9.86 -1.12 -1.89
N SER A 61 9.38 -0.84 -3.09
CA SER A 61 10.22 -0.34 -4.17
C SER A 61 10.94 0.97 -3.74
N PRO A 62 12.24 1.15 -4.08
CA PRO A 62 12.98 2.36 -3.73
C PRO A 62 12.31 3.66 -4.15
N ARG A 63 11.49 3.60 -5.20
CA ARG A 63 10.71 4.72 -5.72
C ARG A 63 9.74 5.32 -4.69
N TYR A 64 9.27 4.55 -3.72
CA TYR A 64 8.32 5.01 -2.70
C TYR A 64 9.00 5.31 -1.37
N HIS A 65 10.32 5.22 -1.26
CA HIS A 65 11.03 5.57 -0.03
C HIS A 65 10.74 7.01 0.40
N ASN A 66 10.73 7.95 -0.54
CA ASN A 66 10.44 9.37 -0.26
C ASN A 66 8.98 9.60 0.22
N LEU A 67 8.04 8.78 -0.27
CA LEU A 67 6.65 8.79 0.20
C LEU A 67 6.55 8.43 1.69
N PHE A 68 7.28 7.40 2.10
CA PHE A 68 7.31 7.01 3.51
C PHE A 68 8.06 8.05 4.34
N LYS A 69 9.25 8.51 3.91
CA LYS A 69 10.00 9.60 4.58
C LYS A 69 9.16 10.85 4.81
N TYR A 70 8.25 11.18 3.89
CA TYR A 70 7.33 12.31 4.05
C TYR A 70 6.44 12.19 5.29
N SER A 71 6.10 10.97 5.70
CA SER A 71 5.36 10.71 6.94
C SER A 71 6.14 11.16 8.19
N TRP A 72 7.47 10.97 8.21
CA TRP A 72 8.34 11.44 9.29
C TRP A 72 8.52 12.96 9.26
N PHE A 73 8.70 13.55 8.07
CA PHE A 73 8.75 15.00 7.89
C PHE A 73 7.46 15.67 8.39
N LYS A 74 6.29 15.17 7.97
CA LYS A 74 4.99 15.71 8.35
C LYS A 74 4.67 15.54 9.83
N SER A 75 5.30 14.57 10.49
CA SER A 75 5.20 14.35 11.94
C SER A 75 6.22 15.18 12.75
N GLY A 76 7.09 15.93 12.09
CA GLY A 76 8.09 16.80 12.70
C GLY A 76 9.37 16.10 13.16
N TYR A 77 9.64 14.87 12.69
CA TYR A 77 10.86 14.13 13.04
C TYR A 77 12.07 14.45 12.17
N THR A 78 11.83 14.96 10.95
CA THR A 78 12.89 15.38 10.03
C THR A 78 12.65 16.82 9.62
N ASN A 79 13.72 17.61 9.57
CA ASN A 79 13.65 19.02 9.15
C ASN A 79 13.67 19.16 7.62
N GLU A 80 14.26 18.18 6.94
CA GLU A 80 14.37 18.16 5.48
C GLU A 80 13.11 17.56 4.87
N ARG A 81 12.51 18.31 3.95
CA ARG A 81 11.42 17.80 3.12
C ARG A 81 12.01 16.82 2.10
N PRO A 82 11.52 15.57 2.03
CA PRO A 82 11.97 14.64 1.01
C PRO A 82 11.63 15.16 -0.39
N GLU A 83 12.44 14.76 -1.37
CA GLU A 83 12.23 15.05 -2.79
C GLU A 83 10.83 14.61 -3.24
N GLU A 84 10.36 15.20 -4.34
CA GLU A 84 9.06 14.86 -4.91
C GLU A 84 8.97 13.36 -5.19
N PHE A 85 7.80 12.81 -4.88
CA PHE A 85 7.51 11.40 -5.03
C PHE A 85 6.15 11.21 -5.68
N GLU A 86 6.05 10.14 -6.44
CA GLU A 86 4.85 9.79 -7.17
C GLU A 86 3.80 9.14 -6.27
N ASN A 87 2.52 9.41 -6.54
CA ASN A 87 1.42 8.73 -5.87
C ASN A 87 1.25 7.30 -6.46
N PRO A 88 1.45 6.22 -5.66
CA PRO A 88 1.30 4.85 -6.15
C PRO A 88 -0.12 4.52 -6.61
N VAL A 89 -1.14 5.25 -6.10
CA VAL A 89 -2.54 5.06 -6.49
C VAL A 89 -2.77 5.50 -7.93
N GLU A 90 -2.05 6.53 -8.40
CA GLU A 90 -2.19 7.08 -9.74
C GLU A 90 -1.36 6.33 -10.77
N LEU A 91 -0.16 5.88 -10.39
CA LEU A 91 0.85 5.63 -11.39
C LEU A 91 0.93 4.20 -11.93
N ARG A 92 0.37 3.17 -11.27
CA ARG A 92 0.76 1.80 -11.65
C ARG A 92 -0.16 0.62 -11.32
N PHE A 93 -1.48 0.79 -11.37
CA PHE A 93 -2.37 -0.39 -11.41
C PHE A 93 -2.25 -1.19 -12.72
N TYR A 94 -2.01 -0.51 -13.85
CA TYR A 94 -2.03 -1.12 -15.18
C TYR A 94 -0.82 -2.04 -15.49
N LEU A 95 0.36 -1.79 -14.91
CA LEU A 95 1.53 -2.67 -15.12
C LEU A 95 1.56 -3.89 -14.19
N VAL A 96 0.83 -3.85 -13.08
CA VAL A 96 0.61 -5.04 -12.23
C VAL A 96 -0.26 -6.03 -13.00
N LEU A 97 -1.30 -5.57 -13.72
CA LEU A 97 -2.16 -6.45 -14.51
C LEU A 97 -1.38 -7.26 -15.57
N THR A 98 -0.45 -6.65 -16.31
CA THR A 98 0.19 -7.34 -17.45
C THR A 98 1.26 -8.39 -17.11
N LYS A 99 1.82 -8.39 -15.89
CA LYS A 99 2.80 -9.44 -15.47
C LYS A 99 2.35 -10.23 -14.24
N VAL A 100 1.58 -9.63 -13.34
CA VAL A 100 1.07 -10.30 -12.15
C VAL A 100 -0.15 -11.17 -12.50
N GLN A 101 -0.96 -10.86 -13.53
CA GLN A 101 -1.96 -11.85 -14.02
C GLN A 101 -1.28 -13.12 -14.52
N GLN A 102 -0.21 -13.06 -15.32
CA GLN A 102 0.43 -14.29 -15.82
C GLN A 102 1.05 -15.13 -14.70
N TYR A 103 1.62 -14.51 -13.66
CA TYR A 103 2.32 -15.21 -12.57
C TYR A 103 1.41 -15.63 -11.41
N VAL A 104 0.43 -14.79 -11.03
CA VAL A 104 -0.51 -15.09 -9.95
C VAL A 104 -1.59 -16.07 -10.45
N ILE A 105 -2.07 -15.96 -11.68
CA ILE A 105 -3.00 -16.96 -12.25
C ILE A 105 -2.29 -18.31 -12.45
N SER A 106 -1.03 -18.33 -12.90
CA SER A 106 -0.30 -19.62 -13.08
C SER A 106 0.14 -20.28 -11.77
N LYS A 107 0.27 -19.53 -10.66
CA LYS A 107 0.66 -20.10 -9.36
C LYS A 107 -0.47 -20.25 -8.34
N VAL A 108 -1.60 -19.57 -8.50
CA VAL A 108 -2.80 -19.82 -7.69
C VAL A 108 -3.50 -21.14 -8.09
N ALA A 109 -3.21 -21.68 -9.28
CA ALA A 109 -3.67 -23.01 -9.71
C ALA A 109 -2.79 -24.18 -9.25
N VAL A 110 -1.65 -23.94 -8.59
CA VAL A 110 -0.72 -24.99 -8.15
C VAL A 110 -0.14 -24.66 -6.78
N ILE A 111 -0.97 -24.74 -5.74
CA ILE A 111 -0.63 -25.31 -4.41
C ILE A 111 -1.88 -26.00 -3.90
#